data_AF-A0A5R9NYC7-F1
#
_entry.id   AF-A0A5R9NYC7-F1
#
_cell.length_a   1.000
_cell.length_b   1.000
_cell.length_c   1.000
_cell.angle_alpha   90.00
_cell.angle_beta   90.00
_cell.angle_gamma   90.00
#
_symmetry.space_group_name_H-M   'P 1'
#
loop_
_entity.id
_entity.type
_entity.pdbx_description
1 polymer ?
#
loop_
_entity_poly.entity_id
_entity_poly.type
_entity_poly.pdbx_seq_one_letter_code
_entity_poly.pdbx_strand_id
1 'polypeptide(L)'
;MSARTPFYKRTLDSFADHIITRARRYGDGFHAVLDCGFDSYVGDPDFSPHGYGKTKEEAARRSAAAIRNDAIGIGKFAPHSLLVPGYELNFRLMKHWDMKERFEKVGLDPNEMYFIADDAANNSKWELDGHHLAVWTEKRLLEFVFRLNMAEVAAEVQAGDLGLDAVRDEVVKRVKDNRENGRHRTRPTDATWRRMDQRIDEYLAANSLLPAPSL
;
A
#
# COMPACT_ATOMS: atom_id res chain seq x y z
N MET A 1 -16.21 -0.46 -17.90
CA MET A 1 -15.02 -0.80 -17.06
C MET A 1 -14.87 -2.30 -17.01
N SER A 2 -13.71 -2.86 -17.42
CA SER A 2 -13.44 -4.30 -17.26
C SER A 2 -13.39 -4.63 -15.76
N ALA A 3 -14.15 -5.63 -15.31
CA ALA A 3 -14.08 -6.10 -13.93
C ALA A 3 -12.63 -6.52 -13.63
N ARG A 4 -12.01 -5.86 -12.65
CA ARG A 4 -10.64 -6.18 -12.22
C ARG A 4 -10.64 -7.61 -11.69
N THR A 5 -9.70 -8.44 -12.14
CA THR A 5 -9.49 -9.77 -11.55
C THR A 5 -9.25 -9.60 -10.05
N PRO A 6 -10.08 -10.23 -9.18
CA PRO A 6 -9.91 -10.12 -7.73
C PRO A 6 -8.52 -10.60 -7.30
N PHE A 7 -7.91 -9.96 -6.30
CA PHE A 7 -6.52 -10.25 -5.90
C PHE A 7 -6.28 -11.75 -5.63
N TYR A 8 -7.24 -12.46 -5.07
CA TYR A 8 -7.14 -13.90 -4.76
C TYR A 8 -7.16 -14.81 -6.00
N LYS A 9 -7.39 -14.27 -7.20
CA LYS A 9 -7.27 -14.96 -8.50
C LYS A 9 -6.07 -14.49 -9.30
N ARG A 10 -5.29 -13.52 -8.78
CA ARG A 10 -4.14 -12.97 -9.48
C ARG A 10 -2.92 -13.87 -9.29
N THR A 11 -1.91 -13.62 -10.10
CA THR A 11 -0.58 -14.22 -9.99
C THR A 11 0.44 -13.10 -9.88
N LEU A 12 1.70 -13.45 -9.62
CA LEU A 12 2.81 -12.49 -9.62
C LEU A 12 2.86 -11.66 -10.92
N ASP A 13 2.60 -12.30 -12.06
CA ASP A 13 2.60 -11.66 -13.39
C ASP A 13 1.42 -10.73 -13.62
N SER A 14 0.43 -10.74 -12.73
CA SER A 14 -0.66 -9.78 -12.80
C SER A 14 -0.25 -8.37 -12.41
N PHE A 15 0.93 -8.18 -11.79
CA PHE A 15 1.38 -6.90 -11.25
C PHE A 15 2.61 -6.37 -12.00
N ALA A 16 2.66 -5.04 -12.17
CA ALA A 16 3.80 -4.35 -12.75
C ALA A 16 5.04 -4.41 -11.84
N ASP A 17 6.22 -4.20 -12.43
CA ASP A 17 7.51 -4.37 -11.74
C ASP A 17 7.66 -3.45 -10.51
N HIS A 18 7.26 -2.19 -10.65
CA HIS A 18 7.32 -1.19 -9.57
C HIS A 18 6.25 -1.39 -8.50
N ILE A 19 5.25 -2.23 -8.76
CA ILE A 19 4.23 -2.61 -7.78
C ILE A 19 4.78 -3.70 -6.86
N ILE A 20 5.39 -4.75 -7.41
CA ILE A 20 5.93 -5.87 -6.63
C ILE A 20 7.30 -5.58 -6.00
N THR A 21 7.96 -4.50 -6.43
CA THR A 21 9.24 -4.06 -5.89
C THR A 21 9.13 -2.71 -5.19
N ARG A 22 10.11 -2.45 -4.33
CA ARG A 22 10.36 -1.14 -3.74
C ARG A 22 11.79 -0.73 -4.03
N ALA A 23 11.94 0.40 -4.71
CA ALA A 23 13.22 0.95 -5.13
C ALA A 23 13.57 2.21 -4.32
N ARG A 24 14.82 2.31 -3.89
CA ARG A 24 15.39 3.49 -3.22
C ARG A 24 16.73 3.86 -3.82
N ARG A 25 17.13 5.13 -3.66
CA ARG A 25 18.47 5.59 -4.06
C ARG A 25 19.53 4.86 -3.23
N TYR A 26 20.61 4.43 -3.89
CA TYR A 26 21.74 3.73 -3.28
C TYR A 26 23.03 4.10 -4.04
N GLY A 27 23.90 4.88 -3.39
CA GLY A 27 25.06 5.50 -4.06
C GLY A 27 24.63 6.34 -5.26
N ASP A 28 25.27 6.10 -6.40
CA ASP A 28 25.02 6.79 -7.67
C ASP A 28 23.86 6.18 -8.50
N GLY A 29 23.13 5.22 -7.93
CA GLY A 29 22.04 4.53 -8.61
C GLY A 29 20.87 4.21 -7.69
N PHE A 30 20.15 3.16 -8.04
CA PHE A 30 18.97 2.67 -7.33
C PHE A 30 19.14 1.20 -6.99
N HIS A 31 18.62 0.83 -5.82
CA HIS A 31 18.51 -0.53 -5.34
C HIS A 31 17.04 -0.86 -5.11
N ALA A 32 16.55 -1.92 -5.75
CA ALA A 32 15.20 -2.43 -5.62
C ALA A 32 15.20 -3.82 -4.97
N VAL A 33 14.20 -4.06 -4.14
CA VAL A 33 13.95 -5.33 -3.44
C VAL A 33 12.47 -5.69 -3.54
N LEU A 34 12.10 -6.92 -3.16
CA LEU A 34 10.70 -7.31 -2.97
C LEU A 34 9.98 -6.31 -2.05
N ASP A 35 8.80 -5.87 -2.45
CA ASP A 35 7.93 -5.09 -1.57
C ASP A 35 7.03 -6.03 -0.74
N CYS A 36 7.44 -6.22 0.51
CA CYS A 36 6.74 -7.05 1.50
C CYS A 36 5.64 -6.29 2.26
N GLY A 37 5.36 -5.04 1.91
CA GLY A 37 4.56 -4.14 2.73
C GLY A 37 5.28 -3.82 4.05
N PHE A 38 4.49 -3.62 5.12
CA PHE A 38 5.03 -3.19 6.42
C PHE A 38 5.50 -4.33 7.32
N ASP A 39 5.33 -5.57 6.85
CA ASP A 39 6.00 -6.73 7.44
C ASP A 39 7.42 -6.77 6.88
N SER A 40 8.40 -6.47 7.74
CA SER A 40 9.78 -6.17 7.34
C SER A 40 10.51 -7.27 6.56
N TYR A 41 9.94 -8.48 6.46
CA TYR A 41 10.53 -9.63 5.78
C TYR A 41 9.47 -10.64 5.30
N VAL A 42 9.86 -11.47 4.34
CA VAL A 42 9.20 -12.74 4.02
C VAL A 42 9.78 -13.85 4.87
N GLY A 43 8.97 -14.85 5.21
CA GLY A 43 9.36 -15.93 6.14
C GLY A 43 10.53 -16.82 5.68
N ASP A 44 11.06 -16.60 4.48
CA ASP A 44 12.22 -17.30 3.93
C ASP A 44 13.45 -16.36 3.94
N PRO A 45 14.46 -16.61 4.80
CA PRO A 45 15.64 -15.78 4.90
C PRO A 45 16.55 -15.86 3.67
N ASP A 46 16.45 -16.93 2.88
CA ASP A 46 17.27 -17.12 1.67
C ASP A 46 16.65 -16.41 0.45
N PHE A 47 15.40 -15.94 0.58
CA PHE A 47 14.74 -15.15 -0.44
C PHE A 47 15.13 -13.67 -0.36
N SER A 48 16.22 -13.32 -1.05
CA SER A 48 16.74 -11.95 -1.10
C SER A 48 16.93 -11.44 -2.53
N PRO A 49 15.88 -11.45 -3.39
CA PRO A 49 15.98 -10.94 -4.74
C PRO A 49 16.15 -9.43 -4.70
N HIS A 50 17.11 -8.95 -5.48
CA HIS A 50 17.43 -7.54 -5.57
C HIS A 50 17.82 -7.15 -6.98
N GLY A 51 17.73 -5.85 -7.28
CA GLY A 51 18.09 -5.27 -8.56
C GLY A 51 18.79 -3.94 -8.35
N TYR A 52 19.92 -3.75 -9.03
CA TYR A 52 20.60 -2.46 -9.11
C TYR A 52 20.37 -1.83 -10.47
N GLY A 53 20.26 -0.50 -10.55
CA GLY A 53 20.10 0.22 -11.81
C GLY A 53 20.54 1.67 -11.70
N LYS A 54 20.75 2.35 -12.83
CA LYS A 54 20.98 3.80 -12.87
C LYS A 54 19.68 4.58 -12.69
N THR A 55 18.54 3.98 -13.04
CA THR A 55 17.21 4.54 -12.79
C THR A 55 16.38 3.65 -11.88
N LYS A 56 15.30 4.20 -11.32
CA LYS A 56 14.34 3.50 -10.46
C LYS A 56 13.69 2.34 -11.22
N GLU A 57 13.34 2.57 -12.47
CA GLU A 57 12.68 1.61 -13.38
C GLU A 57 13.62 0.45 -13.72
N GLU A 58 14.90 0.74 -13.98
CA GLU A 58 15.90 -0.29 -14.27
C GLU A 58 16.12 -1.21 -13.07
N ALA A 59 16.24 -0.64 -11.87
CA ALA A 59 16.39 -1.40 -10.63
C ALA A 59 15.15 -2.27 -10.37
N ALA A 60 13.94 -1.68 -10.47
CA ALA A 60 12.67 -2.37 -10.28
C ALA A 60 12.53 -3.55 -11.26
N ARG A 61 12.78 -3.33 -12.55
CA ARG A 61 12.70 -4.38 -13.58
C ARG A 61 13.64 -5.54 -13.30
N ARG A 62 14.88 -5.26 -12.88
CA ARG A 62 15.87 -6.30 -12.54
C ARG A 62 15.47 -7.11 -11.30
N SER A 63 14.99 -6.45 -10.25
CA SER A 63 14.51 -7.12 -9.04
C SER A 63 13.25 -7.95 -9.34
N ALA A 64 12.29 -7.39 -10.09
CA ALA A 64 11.07 -8.07 -10.51
C ALA A 64 11.36 -9.32 -11.35
N ALA A 65 12.32 -9.25 -12.28
CA ALA A 65 12.77 -10.40 -13.05
C ALA A 65 13.35 -11.50 -12.15
N ALA A 66 14.16 -11.16 -11.16
CA ALA A 66 14.68 -12.13 -10.19
C ALA A 66 13.54 -12.79 -9.38
N ILE A 67 12.59 -12.00 -8.87
CA ILE A 67 11.42 -12.50 -8.13
C ILE A 67 10.59 -13.48 -9.00
N ARG A 68 10.33 -13.13 -10.27
CA ARG A 68 9.57 -14.00 -11.20
C ARG A 68 10.33 -15.28 -11.54
N ASN A 69 11.63 -15.20 -11.74
CA ASN A 69 12.49 -16.36 -11.98
C ASN A 69 12.49 -17.31 -10.76
N ASP A 70 12.58 -16.75 -9.56
CA ASP A 70 12.49 -17.53 -8.33
C ASP A 70 11.11 -18.20 -8.18
N ALA A 71 10.03 -17.51 -8.56
CA ALA A 71 8.67 -18.03 -8.53
C ALA A 71 8.48 -19.27 -9.42
N ILE A 72 9.21 -19.39 -10.53
CA ILE A 72 9.11 -20.52 -11.45
C ILE A 72 10.23 -21.56 -11.27
N GLY A 73 11.05 -21.43 -10.22
CA GLY A 73 12.07 -22.42 -9.89
C GLY A 73 13.38 -22.31 -10.68
N ILE A 74 13.60 -21.23 -11.45
CA ILE A 74 14.82 -21.03 -12.25
C ILE A 74 15.82 -20.04 -11.64
N GLY A 75 15.44 -19.48 -10.50
CA GLY A 75 16.26 -18.57 -9.71
C GLY A 75 17.50 -19.21 -9.10
N LYS A 76 18.48 -18.37 -8.73
CA LYS A 76 19.76 -18.83 -8.17
C LYS A 76 19.60 -19.71 -6.91
N PHE A 77 18.58 -19.44 -6.11
CA PHE A 77 18.29 -20.13 -4.85
C PHE A 77 16.88 -20.75 -4.83
N ALA A 78 16.23 -20.81 -6.00
CA ALA A 78 14.88 -21.33 -6.14
C ALA A 78 14.83 -22.87 -5.99
N PRO A 79 13.66 -23.45 -5.66
CA PRO A 79 12.37 -22.81 -5.42
C PRO A 79 12.20 -22.31 -3.97
N HIS A 80 11.55 -21.15 -3.81
CA HIS A 80 11.22 -20.60 -2.49
C HIS A 80 9.76 -20.86 -2.13
N SER A 81 9.54 -21.46 -0.96
CA SER A 81 8.20 -21.87 -0.48
C SER A 81 7.21 -20.71 -0.30
N LEU A 82 7.70 -19.47 -0.19
CA LEU A 82 6.87 -18.27 -0.06
C LEU A 82 6.20 -17.82 -1.37
N LEU A 83 6.67 -18.27 -2.53
CA LEU A 83 6.12 -17.92 -3.85
C LEU A 83 5.30 -19.07 -4.46
N VAL A 84 5.63 -20.34 -4.17
CA VAL A 84 4.92 -21.51 -4.69
C VAL A 84 4.79 -22.59 -3.62
N PRO A 85 3.56 -23.02 -3.24
CA PRO A 85 2.23 -22.42 -3.46
C PRO A 85 1.94 -21.33 -2.40
N GLY A 86 2.89 -20.40 -2.26
CA GLY A 86 3.15 -19.71 -1.00
C GLY A 86 1.98 -18.95 -0.40
N TYR A 87 1.68 -19.28 0.86
CA TYR A 87 0.68 -18.60 1.67
C TYR A 87 0.92 -17.08 1.72
N GLU A 88 2.19 -16.66 1.85
CA GLU A 88 2.54 -15.25 1.90
C GLU A 88 2.23 -14.51 0.61
N LEU A 89 2.55 -15.09 -0.55
CA LEU A 89 2.22 -14.51 -1.84
C LEU A 89 0.71 -14.25 -1.94
N ASN A 90 -0.11 -15.28 -1.72
CA ASN A 90 -1.55 -15.23 -1.97
C ASN A 90 -2.33 -14.39 -0.95
N PHE A 91 -1.95 -14.43 0.33
CA PHE A 91 -2.75 -13.81 1.40
C PHE A 91 -2.19 -12.48 1.92
N ARG A 92 -0.90 -12.21 1.70
CA ARG A 92 -0.26 -10.99 2.17
C ARG A 92 0.19 -10.10 1.02
N LEU A 93 1.08 -10.60 0.16
CA LEU A 93 1.75 -9.79 -0.85
C LEU A 93 0.75 -9.30 -1.92
N MET A 94 -0.08 -10.18 -2.46
CA MET A 94 -1.08 -9.78 -3.48
C MET A 94 -2.07 -8.73 -2.95
N LYS A 95 -2.45 -8.79 -1.67
CA LYS A 95 -3.34 -7.79 -1.07
C LYS A 95 -2.64 -6.42 -0.94
N HIS A 96 -1.38 -6.41 -0.52
CA HIS A 96 -0.55 -5.20 -0.48
C HIS A 96 -0.38 -4.58 -1.87
N TRP A 97 0.00 -5.39 -2.85
CA TRP A 97 0.20 -4.95 -4.23
C TRP A 97 -1.10 -4.47 -4.90
N ASP A 98 -2.24 -5.05 -4.55
CA ASP A 98 -3.54 -4.57 -5.02
C ASP A 98 -3.82 -3.14 -4.54
N MET A 99 -3.49 -2.82 -3.29
CA MET A 99 -3.59 -1.46 -2.74
C MET A 99 -2.64 -0.48 -3.43
N LYS A 100 -1.42 -0.89 -3.76
CA LYS A 100 -0.48 -0.05 -4.53
C LYS A 100 -1.02 0.33 -5.91
N GLU A 101 -1.57 -0.62 -6.65
CA GLU A 101 -2.21 -0.30 -7.94
C GLU A 101 -3.43 0.61 -7.80
N ARG A 102 -4.13 0.58 -6.66
CA ARG A 102 -5.23 1.51 -6.41
C ARG A 102 -4.72 2.94 -6.23
N PHE A 103 -3.58 3.14 -5.58
CA PHE A 103 -2.90 4.45 -5.56
C PHE A 103 -2.52 4.93 -6.97
N GLU A 104 -1.95 4.04 -7.79
CA GLU A 104 -1.57 4.40 -9.17
C GLU A 104 -2.78 4.83 -10.02
N LYS A 105 -3.93 4.17 -9.85
CA LYS A 105 -5.17 4.54 -10.55
C LYS A 105 -5.68 5.93 -10.22
N VAL A 106 -5.41 6.42 -9.01
CA VAL A 106 -5.75 7.78 -8.59
C VAL A 106 -4.58 8.76 -8.80
N GLY A 107 -3.56 8.37 -9.57
CA GLY A 107 -2.46 9.23 -10.00
C GLY A 107 -1.35 9.43 -8.96
N LEU A 108 -1.26 8.58 -7.93
CA LEU A 108 -0.24 8.67 -6.89
C LEU A 108 0.86 7.61 -7.08
N ASP A 109 2.13 7.97 -6.84
CA ASP A 109 3.24 6.99 -6.85
C ASP A 109 3.09 6.04 -5.64
N PRO A 110 2.86 4.74 -5.87
CA PRO A 110 2.61 3.81 -4.78
C PRO A 110 3.84 3.55 -3.89
N ASN A 111 5.06 3.71 -4.41
CA ASN A 111 6.27 3.61 -3.59
C ASN A 111 6.44 4.85 -2.71
N GLU A 112 6.08 6.03 -3.20
CA GLU A 112 6.08 7.24 -2.38
C GLU A 112 5.05 7.12 -1.24
N MET A 113 3.83 6.64 -1.55
CA MET A 113 2.80 6.39 -0.54
C MET A 113 3.24 5.39 0.52
N TYR A 114 3.99 4.34 0.12
CA TYR A 114 4.63 3.43 1.06
C TYR A 114 5.59 4.17 1.98
N PHE A 115 6.51 4.99 1.45
CA PHE A 115 7.53 5.66 2.26
C PHE A 115 6.93 6.69 3.22
N ILE A 116 5.91 7.43 2.78
CA ILE A 116 5.15 8.34 3.66
C ILE A 116 4.48 7.55 4.80
N ALA A 117 3.89 6.40 4.49
CA ALA A 117 3.25 5.56 5.50
C ALA A 117 4.26 4.88 6.45
N ASP A 118 5.44 4.51 5.94
CA ASP A 118 6.52 3.93 6.76
C ASP A 118 7.06 4.96 7.76
N ASP A 119 7.20 6.23 7.34
CA ASP A 119 7.58 7.35 8.20
C ASP A 119 6.48 7.71 9.23
N ALA A 120 5.23 7.35 8.94
CA ALA A 120 4.10 7.59 9.81
C ALA A 120 4.23 6.90 11.17
N ALA A 121 4.94 5.78 11.28
CA ALA A 121 5.22 5.18 12.58
C ALA A 121 5.98 6.12 13.53
N ASN A 122 6.78 7.05 12.98
CA ASN A 122 7.59 7.99 13.74
C ASN A 122 6.87 9.34 13.91
N ASN A 123 6.13 9.79 12.88
CA ASN A 123 5.61 11.15 12.80
C ASN A 123 4.07 11.26 12.93
N SER A 124 3.34 10.16 12.77
CA SER A 124 1.88 10.14 12.95
C SER A 124 1.52 9.46 14.27
N LYS A 125 0.83 10.21 15.14
CA LYS A 125 0.35 9.70 16.44
C LYS A 125 -0.93 8.90 16.27
N TRP A 126 -0.94 7.90 15.39
CA TRP A 126 -1.97 6.87 15.46
C TRP A 126 -1.81 6.19 16.82
N GLU A 127 -2.83 6.30 17.66
CA GLU A 127 -2.87 5.71 18.99
C GLU A 127 -3.68 4.42 18.92
N LEU A 128 -2.96 3.29 18.99
CA LEU A 128 -3.54 1.96 18.85
C LEU A 128 -3.27 1.16 20.14
N ASP A 129 -4.29 0.51 20.65
CA ASP A 129 -4.17 -0.43 21.77
C ASP A 129 -3.77 -1.81 21.25
N GLY A 130 -2.80 -2.46 21.90
CA GLY A 130 -2.38 -3.81 21.56
C GLY A 130 -0.90 -4.05 21.88
N HIS A 131 -0.37 -5.19 21.41
CA HIS A 131 1.04 -5.53 21.60
C HIS A 131 1.95 -4.56 20.83
N HIS A 132 3.01 -4.05 21.47
CA HIS A 132 3.86 -2.98 20.91
C HIS A 132 4.39 -3.25 19.48
N LEU A 133 4.86 -4.46 19.18
CA LEU A 133 5.31 -4.82 17.82
C LEU A 133 4.16 -4.77 16.79
N ALA A 134 2.95 -5.21 17.18
CA ALA A 134 1.79 -5.15 16.32
C ALA A 134 1.36 -3.69 16.10
N VAL A 135 1.42 -2.87 17.15
CA VAL A 135 1.16 -1.42 17.08
C VAL A 135 2.08 -0.76 16.06
N TRP A 136 3.39 -1.02 16.09
CA TRP A 136 4.33 -0.35 15.18
C TRP A 136 4.05 -0.65 13.70
N THR A 137 3.74 -1.90 13.35
CA THR A 137 3.36 -2.27 11.98
C THR A 137 1.97 -1.77 11.60
N GLU A 138 0.99 -1.88 12.49
CA GLU A 138 -0.39 -1.49 12.20
C GLU A 138 -0.59 0.03 12.12
N LYS A 139 0.26 0.84 12.75
CA LYS A 139 0.26 2.31 12.52
C LYS A 139 0.59 2.66 11.07
N ARG A 140 1.60 2.01 10.49
CA ARG A 140 2.03 2.23 9.10
C ARG A 140 0.97 1.76 8.12
N LEU A 141 0.41 0.57 8.38
CA LEU A 141 -0.70 0.04 7.60
C LEU A 141 -1.95 0.94 7.68
N LEU A 142 -2.29 1.45 8.87
CA LEU A 142 -3.42 2.36 9.04
C LEU A 142 -3.21 3.67 8.26
N GLU A 143 -2.00 4.26 8.29
CA GLU A 143 -1.69 5.43 7.47
C GLU A 143 -1.89 5.15 5.99
N PHE A 144 -1.34 4.03 5.51
CA PHE A 144 -1.41 3.62 4.11
C PHE A 144 -2.87 3.44 3.65
N VAL A 145 -3.66 2.73 4.44
CA VAL A 145 -5.09 2.49 4.16
C VAL A 145 -5.90 3.79 4.24
N PHE A 146 -5.66 4.62 5.25
CA PHE A 146 -6.36 5.90 5.38
C PHE A 146 -6.10 6.79 4.16
N ARG A 147 -4.84 6.94 3.75
CA ARG A 147 -4.47 7.73 2.57
C ARG A 147 -5.08 7.19 1.28
N LEU A 148 -5.11 5.86 1.12
CA LEU A 148 -5.73 5.26 -0.05
C LEU A 148 -7.21 5.62 -0.15
N ASN A 149 -7.95 5.43 0.94
CA ASN A 149 -9.38 5.74 0.95
C ASN A 149 -9.64 7.24 0.79
N MET A 150 -8.81 8.11 1.39
CA MET A 150 -8.88 9.56 1.14
C MET A 150 -8.67 9.89 -0.34
N ALA A 151 -7.68 9.29 -1.00
CA ALA A 151 -7.37 9.58 -2.39
C ALA A 151 -8.46 9.07 -3.36
N GLU A 152 -9.01 7.88 -3.10
CA GLU A 152 -10.13 7.35 -3.90
C GLU A 152 -11.41 8.15 -3.71
N VAL A 153 -11.76 8.50 -2.48
CA VAL A 153 -12.92 9.35 -2.21
C VAL A 153 -12.73 10.75 -2.83
N ALA A 154 -11.53 11.31 -2.78
CA ALA A 154 -11.22 12.56 -3.46
C ALA A 154 -11.42 12.46 -4.98
N ALA A 155 -10.97 11.37 -5.60
CA ALA A 155 -11.18 11.12 -7.03
C ALA A 155 -12.67 10.96 -7.38
N GLU A 156 -13.46 10.29 -6.54
CA GLU A 156 -14.92 10.16 -6.72
C GLU A 156 -15.65 11.50 -6.62
N VAL A 157 -15.24 12.38 -5.69
CA VAL A 157 -15.76 13.74 -5.60
C VAL A 157 -15.41 14.54 -6.87
N GLN A 158 -14.17 14.45 -7.34
CA GLN A 158 -13.73 15.14 -8.56
C GLN A 158 -14.46 14.64 -9.81
N ALA A 159 -14.81 13.35 -9.85
CA ALA A 159 -15.60 12.76 -10.93
C ALA A 159 -17.10 13.12 -10.86
N GLY A 160 -17.57 13.68 -9.73
CA GLY A 160 -18.99 13.97 -9.49
C GLY A 160 -19.79 12.75 -9.03
N ASP A 161 -19.14 11.63 -8.71
CA ASP A 161 -19.78 10.40 -8.25
C ASP A 161 -20.14 10.45 -6.75
N LEU A 162 -19.53 11.37 -5.99
CA LEU A 162 -19.77 11.56 -4.57
C LEU A 162 -19.87 13.05 -4.20
N GLY A 163 -20.86 13.41 -3.37
CA GLY A 163 -20.97 14.75 -2.79
C GLY A 163 -19.92 15.02 -1.71
N LEU A 164 -19.47 16.27 -1.57
CA LEU A 164 -18.52 16.69 -0.53
C LEU A 164 -19.03 16.41 0.89
N ASP A 165 -20.35 16.48 1.10
CA ASP A 165 -21.03 16.19 2.36
C ASP A 165 -20.95 14.71 2.77
N ALA A 166 -20.79 13.80 1.81
CA ALA A 166 -20.69 12.36 2.05
C ALA A 166 -19.25 11.86 2.28
N VAL A 167 -18.23 12.69 2.04
CA VAL A 167 -16.81 12.31 2.12
C VAL A 167 -16.43 11.71 3.46
N ARG A 168 -16.84 12.34 4.57
CA ARG A 168 -16.48 11.87 5.91
C ARG A 168 -16.97 10.45 6.15
N ASP A 169 -18.27 10.26 5.95
CA ASP A 169 -18.93 8.99 6.23
C ASP A 169 -18.34 7.88 5.35
N GLU A 170 -18.06 8.18 4.09
CA GLU A 170 -17.50 7.20 3.16
C GLU A 170 -16.04 6.82 3.51
N VAL A 171 -15.19 7.80 3.86
CA VAL A 171 -13.81 7.51 4.30
C VAL A 171 -13.81 6.68 5.58
N VAL A 172 -14.57 7.08 6.59
CA VAL A 172 -14.64 6.38 7.89
C VAL A 172 -15.17 4.96 7.71
N LYS A 173 -16.22 4.78 6.91
CA LYS A 173 -16.78 3.48 6.55
C LYS A 173 -15.72 2.58 5.90
N ARG A 174 -15.06 3.03 4.83
CA ARG A 174 -14.05 2.21 4.14
C ARG A 174 -12.86 1.83 5.03
N VAL A 175 -12.45 2.71 5.94
CA VAL A 175 -11.40 2.39 6.92
C VAL A 175 -11.88 1.32 7.90
N LYS A 176 -13.10 1.46 8.45
CA LYS A 176 -13.70 0.45 9.34
C LYS A 176 -13.82 -0.90 8.64
N ASP A 177 -14.35 -0.93 7.42
CA ASP A 177 -14.47 -2.14 6.61
C ASP A 177 -13.11 -2.82 6.38
N ASN A 178 -12.05 -2.05 6.10
CA ASN A 178 -10.69 -2.59 5.97
C ASN A 178 -10.15 -3.18 7.29
N ARG A 179 -10.57 -2.64 8.43
CA ARG A 179 -10.21 -3.16 9.75
C ARG A 179 -11.01 -4.41 10.11
N GLU A 180 -12.30 -4.44 9.86
CA GLU A 180 -13.14 -5.60 10.17
C GLU A 180 -12.80 -6.80 9.28
N ASN A 181 -12.51 -6.56 8.00
CA ASN A 181 -12.09 -7.61 7.06
C ASN A 181 -10.60 -7.98 7.18
N GLY A 182 -9.85 -7.33 8.08
CA GLY A 182 -8.44 -7.61 8.33
C GLY A 182 -8.26 -8.36 9.65
N ARG A 183 -7.26 -9.26 9.71
CA ARG A 183 -6.84 -9.90 10.98
C ARG A 183 -5.94 -8.96 11.79
N HIS A 184 -6.45 -7.78 12.14
CA HIS A 184 -5.72 -6.80 12.93
C HIS A 184 -5.64 -7.24 14.39
N ARG A 185 -4.48 -7.05 15.02
CA ARG A 185 -4.20 -7.38 16.41
C ARG A 185 -4.25 -6.16 17.32
N THR A 186 -4.44 -4.96 16.76
CA THR A 186 -4.60 -3.72 17.51
C THR A 186 -6.00 -3.15 17.35
N ARG A 187 -6.35 -2.20 18.23
CA ARG A 187 -7.62 -1.49 18.21
C ARG A 187 -7.37 0.03 18.14
N PRO A 188 -8.04 0.77 17.25
CA PRO A 188 -8.05 2.23 17.30
C PRO A 188 -8.57 2.74 18.64
N THR A 189 -7.88 3.71 19.24
CA THR A 189 -8.41 4.47 20.37
C THR A 189 -9.30 5.63 19.88
N ASP A 190 -10.00 6.29 20.80
CA ASP A 190 -10.74 7.53 20.51
C ASP A 190 -9.83 8.64 19.98
N ALA A 191 -8.56 8.68 20.39
CA ALA A 191 -7.58 9.63 19.86
C ALA A 191 -7.27 9.34 18.38
N THR A 192 -7.19 8.06 17.98
CA THR A 192 -7.06 7.69 16.56
C THR A 192 -8.24 8.16 15.73
N TRP A 193 -9.46 7.95 16.20
CA TRP A 193 -10.65 8.40 15.47
C TRP A 193 -10.73 9.91 15.38
N ARG A 194 -10.49 10.64 16.47
CA ARG A 194 -10.42 12.11 16.44
C ARG A 194 -9.36 12.65 15.48
N ARG A 195 -8.19 12.00 15.42
CA ARG A 195 -7.13 12.40 14.47
C ARG A 195 -7.54 12.14 13.02
N MET A 196 -8.27 11.06 12.77
CA MET A 196 -8.85 10.78 11.45
C MET A 196 -9.84 11.87 11.05
N ASP A 197 -10.78 12.18 11.95
CA ASP A 197 -11.78 13.23 11.72
C ASP A 197 -11.11 14.57 11.41
N GLN A 198 -10.11 14.95 12.19
CA GLN A 198 -9.36 16.18 11.97
C GLN A 198 -8.74 16.25 10.55
N ARG A 199 -8.15 15.15 10.07
CA ARG A 199 -7.52 15.11 8.74
C ARG A 199 -8.53 15.13 7.61
N ILE A 200 -9.71 14.57 7.82
CA ILE A 200 -10.84 14.68 6.89
C ILE A 200 -11.31 16.14 6.84
N ASP A 201 -11.43 16.81 8.00
CA ASP A 201 -11.79 18.23 8.07
C ASP A 201 -10.77 19.14 7.37
N GLU A 202 -9.47 18.89 7.57
CA GLU A 202 -8.40 19.61 6.88
C GLU A 202 -8.55 19.48 5.35
N TYR A 203 -8.88 18.28 4.85
CA TYR A 203 -9.15 18.06 3.42
C TYR A 203 -10.41 18.80 2.94
N LEU A 204 -11.52 18.70 3.67
CA LEU A 204 -12.78 19.35 3.32
C LEU A 204 -12.64 20.87 3.32
N ALA A 205 -11.95 21.44 4.30
CA ALA A 205 -11.67 22.87 4.36
C ALA A 205 -10.83 23.35 3.17
N ALA A 206 -9.82 22.58 2.76
CA ALA A 206 -9.00 22.91 1.60
C ALA A 206 -9.79 22.88 0.28
N ASN A 207 -10.79 22.00 0.16
CA ASN A 207 -11.53 21.78 -1.10
C ASN A 207 -12.88 22.52 -1.17
N SER A 208 -13.43 22.97 -0.03
CA SER A 208 -14.63 23.82 0.02
C SER A 208 -14.36 25.28 -0.36
N LEU A 209 -13.09 25.69 -0.41
CA LEU A 209 -12.65 27.02 -0.87
C LEU A 209 -12.43 27.09 -2.39
N LEU A 210 -12.60 25.99 -3.13
CA LEU A 210 -12.48 25.99 -4.58
C LEU A 210 -13.77 26.56 -5.20
N PRO A 211 -13.68 27.55 -6.10
CA PRO A 211 -14.87 28.08 -6.77
C PRO A 211 -15.58 26.97 -7.53
N ALA A 212 -16.92 26.97 -7.48
CA ALA A 212 -17.73 26.02 -8.24
C ALA A 212 -17.29 26.03 -9.71
N PRO A 213 -17.14 24.85 -10.35
CA PRO A 213 -16.73 24.77 -11.74
C PRO A 213 -17.69 25.60 -12.59
N SER A 214 -17.13 26.50 -13.38
CA SER A 214 -17.89 27.31 -14.35
C SER A 214 -18.52 26.34 -15.35
N LEU A 215 -19.85 26.29 -15.38
CA LEU A 215 -20.62 25.57 -16.40
C LEU A 215 -20.45 26.24 -17.77
#